data_AF-A0A5J4DRS4-F1
#
_entry.id   AF-A0A5J4DRS4-F1
#
_cell.length_a   1.000
_cell.length_b   1.000
_cell.length_c   1.000
_cell.angle_alpha   90.00
_cell.angle_beta   90.00
_cell.angle_gamma   90.00
#
_symmetry.space_group_name_H-M   'P 1'
#
loop_
_entity.id
_entity.type
_entity.pdbx_description
1 polymer ?
#
loop_
_entity_poly.entity_id
_entity_poly.type
_entity_poly.pdbx_seq_one_letter_code
_entity_poly.pdbx_strand_id
1 'polypeptide(L)' 'MISDRKPPMMLETHSFFTKMVDELVEFSEYDPELADGIRWLDEQAQKKGISFYDMVFEVLYKHDINSKAKNWLNNKN' A
#
# COMPACT_ATOMS: atom_id res chain seq x y z
N MET A 1 -13.75 -0.09 -37.48
CA MET A 1 -14.62 0.14 -36.30
C MET A 1 -14.64 -1.19 -35.56
N ILE A 2 -14.15 -1.41 -34.35
CA ILE A 2 -13.87 -0.58 -33.18
C ILE A 2 -12.61 -1.16 -32.50
N SER A 3 -11.80 -0.29 -31.92
CA SER A 3 -10.57 -0.56 -31.19
C SER A 3 -10.75 -1.59 -30.07
N ASP A 4 -10.02 -2.71 -30.11
CA ASP A 4 -9.76 -3.58 -28.95
C ASP A 4 -8.96 -2.80 -27.89
N ARG A 5 -9.64 -1.95 -27.13
CA ARG A 5 -9.07 -1.34 -25.93
C ARG A 5 -9.04 -2.42 -24.86
N LYS A 6 -7.92 -3.14 -24.77
CA LYS A 6 -7.52 -3.82 -23.53
C LYS A 6 -7.70 -2.80 -22.40
N PRO A 7 -8.52 -3.06 -21.36
CA PRO A 7 -8.64 -2.13 -20.24
C PRO A 7 -7.23 -1.88 -19.68
N PRO A 8 -6.91 -0.65 -19.28
CA PRO A 8 -5.56 -0.33 -18.85
C PRO A 8 -5.24 -1.19 -17.63
N MET A 9 -4.25 -2.09 -17.75
CA MET A 9 -3.77 -2.91 -16.62
C MET A 9 -3.40 -2.06 -15.38
N MET A 10 -3.23 -0.75 -15.54
CA MET A 10 -3.00 0.20 -14.43
C MET A 10 -4.23 0.46 -13.55
N LEU A 11 -5.46 0.28 -14.04
CA LEU A 11 -6.67 0.56 -13.23
C LEU A 11 -7.05 -0.60 -12.30
N GLU A 12 -6.76 -1.85 -12.70
CA GLU A 12 -7.02 -3.03 -11.87
C GLU A 12 -6.17 -3.04 -10.60
N THR A 13 -4.91 -2.58 -10.68
CA THR A 13 -4.00 -2.51 -9.53
C THR A 13 -4.47 -1.52 -8.47
N HIS A 14 -5.06 -0.39 -8.87
CA HIS A 14 -5.62 0.58 -7.93
C HIS A 14 -6.83 0.01 -7.19
N SER A 15 -7.78 -0.60 -7.91
CA SER A 15 -8.98 -1.20 -7.29
C SER A 15 -8.63 -2.36 -6.37
N PHE A 16 -7.65 -3.20 -6.75
CA PHE A 16 -7.15 -4.27 -5.90
C PHE A 16 -6.47 -3.73 -4.64
N PHE A 17 -5.65 -2.68 -4.77
CA PHE A 17 -4.98 -2.05 -3.65
C PHE A 17 -5.97 -1.46 -2.65
N THR A 18 -6.96 -0.68 -3.12
CA THR A 18 -7.97 -0.09 -2.26
C THR A 18 -8.73 -1.17 -1.48
N LYS A 19 -9.13 -2.27 -2.13
CA LYS A 19 -9.77 -3.41 -1.46
C LYS A 19 -8.90 -4.07 -0.40
N MET A 20 -7.62 -4.30 -0.69
CA MET A 20 -6.69 -4.88 0.29
C MET A 20 -6.52 -3.97 1.52
N VAL A 21 -6.49 -2.65 1.30
CA VAL A 21 -6.42 -1.67 2.39
C VAL A 21 -7.72 -1.64 3.19
N ASP A 22 -8.87 -1.69 2.52
CA ASP A 22 -10.18 -1.73 3.17
C ASP A 22 -10.32 -3.01 4.03
N GLU A 23 -9.89 -4.17 3.52
CA GLU A 23 -9.84 -5.42 4.29
C GLU A 23 -8.93 -5.29 5.51
N LEU A 24 -7.73 -4.72 5.36
CA LEU A 24 -6.81 -4.48 6.49
C LEU A 24 -7.44 -3.60 7.59
N VAL A 25 -8.23 -2.60 7.20
CA VAL A 25 -8.95 -1.74 8.14
C VAL A 25 -10.05 -2.53 8.86
N GLU A 26 -10.81 -3.36 8.15
CA GLU A 26 -11.81 -4.24 8.75
C GLU A 26 -11.16 -5.27 9.71
N PHE A 27 -10.02 -5.85 9.34
CA PHE A 27 -9.27 -6.76 10.21
C PHE A 27 -8.73 -6.08 11.47
N SER A 28 -8.45 -4.78 11.41
CA SER A 28 -7.93 -4.04 12.57
C SER A 28 -8.92 -3.96 13.73
N GLU A 29 -10.22 -4.18 13.50
CA GLU A 29 -11.20 -4.30 14.58
C GLU A 29 -10.92 -5.48 15.52
N TYR A 30 -10.20 -6.49 15.03
CA TYR A 30 -9.86 -7.71 15.78
C TYR A 30 -8.43 -7.70 16.34
N ASP A 31 -7.60 -6.74 15.92
CA ASP A 31 -6.19 -6.63 16.31
C ASP A 31 -5.84 -5.20 16.73
N PRO A 32 -5.70 -4.95 18.05
CA PRO A 32 -5.34 -3.63 18.57
C PRO A 32 -4.00 -3.08 18.05
N GLU A 33 -3.02 -3.96 17.77
CA GLU A 33 -1.71 -3.53 17.27
C GLU A 33 -1.83 -3.03 15.82
N LEU A 34 -2.64 -3.71 15.00
CA LEU A 34 -2.94 -3.28 13.64
C LEU A 34 -3.74 -1.98 13.62
N ALA A 35 -4.71 -1.82 14.52
CA ALA A 35 -5.50 -0.59 14.65
C ALA A 35 -4.63 0.63 15.02
N ASP A 36 -3.69 0.46 15.95
CA ASP A 36 -2.71 1.50 16.29
C ASP A 36 -1.80 1.83 15.09
N GLY A 37 -1.38 0.82 14.32
CA GLY A 37 -0.63 1.01 13.08
C GLY A 37 -1.39 1.82 12.02
N ILE A 38 -2.68 1.53 11.82
CA ILE A 38 -3.55 2.25 10.87
C ILE A 38 -3.79 3.69 11.34
N ARG A 39 -4.04 3.90 12.63
CA ARG A 39 -4.17 5.23 13.20
C ARG A 39 -2.89 6.05 13.01
N TRP A 40 -1.74 5.45 13.25
CA TRP A 40 -0.46 6.09 12.99
C TRP A 40 -0.30 6.49 11.52
N LEU A 41 -0.70 5.63 10.57
CA LEU A 41 -0.68 5.93 9.14
C LEU A 41 -1.57 7.13 8.79
N ASP A 42 -2.78 7.21 9.35
CA ASP A 42 -3.67 8.35 9.15
C ASP A 42 -3.08 9.66 9.69
N GLU A 43 -2.51 9.63 10.90
CA GLU A 43 -1.83 10.80 11.47
C GLU A 43 -0.65 11.27 10.61
N GLN A 44 0.12 10.34 10.03
CA GLN A 44 1.18 10.70 9.09
C GLN A 44 0.60 11.29 7.80
N ALA A 45 -0.53 10.77 7.30
CA ALA A 45 -1.14 11.21 6.06
C ALA A 45 -1.61 12.66 6.20
N GLN A 46 -2.28 12.96 7.32
CA GLN A 46 -2.70 14.31 7.70
C GLN A 46 -1.51 15.27 7.81
N LYS A 47 -0.41 14.87 8.46
CA LYS A 47 0.80 15.70 8.58
C LYS A 47 1.42 16.06 7.23
N LYS A 48 1.35 15.15 6.25
CA LYS A 48 1.88 15.38 4.89
C LYS A 48 0.87 16.01 3.94
N GLY A 49 -0.41 16.08 4.31
CA GLY A 49 -1.48 16.56 3.44
C GLY A 49 -1.76 15.63 2.25
N ILE A 50 -1.54 14.32 2.41
CA ILE A 50 -1.82 13.30 1.37
C ILE A 50 -2.98 12.40 1.82
N SER A 51 -3.51 11.60 0.90
CA SER A 51 -4.56 10.65 1.27
C SER A 51 -3.99 9.50 2.12
N PHE A 52 -4.85 8.89 2.95
CA PHE A 52 -4.50 7.69 3.70
C PHE A 52 -3.98 6.57 2.79
N TYR A 53 -4.66 6.30 1.69
CA TYR A 53 -4.24 5.29 0.70
C TYR A 53 -2.86 5.60 0.11
N ASP A 54 -2.54 6.87 -0.17
CA ASP A 54 -1.20 7.27 -0.63
C ASP A 54 -0.13 7.02 0.45
N MET A 55 -0.45 7.29 1.72
CA MET A 55 0.47 6.99 2.82
C MET A 55 0.71 5.49 2.99
N VAL A 56 -0.34 4.67 2.94
CA VAL A 56 -0.22 3.21 2.99
C VAL A 56 0.67 2.73 1.85
N PHE A 57 0.46 3.26 0.63
CA PHE A 57 1.28 2.95 -0.52
C PHE A 57 2.74 3.35 -0.33
N GLU A 58 3.02 4.57 0.17
CA GLU A 58 4.39 5.01 0.46
C GLU A 58 5.10 4.09 1.46
N VAL A 59 4.42 3.67 2.53
CA VAL A 59 5.00 2.82 3.57
C VAL A 59 5.28 1.43 3.02
N LEU A 60 4.33 0.83 2.30
CA LEU A 60 4.51 -0.47 1.64
C LEU A 60 5.65 -0.42 0.60
N TYR A 61 5.71 0.64 -0.20
CA TYR A 61 6.75 0.82 -1.20
C TYR A 61 8.14 1.02 -0.58
N LYS A 62 8.24 1.79 0.51
CA LYS A 62 9.49 1.93 1.28
C LYS A 62 9.95 0.60 1.87
N HIS A 63 9.03 -0.22 2.38
CA HIS A 63 9.35 -1.53 2.94
C HIS A 63 9.82 -2.52 1.86
N ASP A 64 9.18 -2.51 0.68
CA ASP A 64 9.56 -3.35 -0.46
C ASP A 64 10.92 -2.95 -1.05
N ILE A 65 11.22 -1.65 -1.17
CA ILE A 65 12.55 -1.17 -1.61
C ILE A 65 13.63 -1.54 -0.60
N ASN A 66 13.41 -1.34 0.70
CA ASN A 66 14.39 -1.73 1.71
C ASN A 66 14.60 -3.25 1.75
N SER A 67 13.54 -4.04 1.50
CA SER A 67 13.63 -5.50 1.47
C SER A 67 14.35 -5.98 0.21
N LYS A 68 14.06 -5.40 -0.96
CA LYS A 68 14.77 -5.69 -2.22
C LYS A 68 16.22 -5.23 -2.18
N ALA A 69 16.51 -4.07 -1.58
CA ALA A 69 17.86 -3.58 -1.38
C ALA A 69 18.65 -4.45 -0.39
N LYS A 70 18.04 -4.89 0.73
CA LYS A 70 18.63 -5.89 1.63
C LYS A 70 18.87 -7.22 0.94
N ASN A 71 17.92 -7.70 0.13
CA ASN A 71 18.06 -8.97 -0.58
C ASN A 71 19.15 -8.88 -1.67
N TRP A 72 19.30 -7.73 -2.33
CA TRP A 72 20.39 -7.46 -3.28
C TRP A 72 21.76 -7.35 -2.59
N LEU A 73 21.83 -6.74 -1.40
CA LEU A 73 23.05 -6.69 -0.59
C LEU A 73 23.45 -8.06 -0.04
N ASN A 74 22.49 -8.90 0.36
CA ASN A 74 22.76 -10.24 0.90
C ASN A 74 23.13 -11.28 -0.17
N ASN A 75 22.73 -11.10 -1.43
CA ASN A 75 23.03 -12.04 -2.53
C ASN A 75 24.35 -11.70 -3.27
N LYS A 76 25.23 -10.93 -2.61
CA LYS A 76 26.55 -10.54 -3.13
C LYS A 76 27.73 -11.20 -2.36
N ASN A 77 27.45 -12.27 -1.62
CA ASN A 77 28.45 -13.16 -1.01
C ASN A 77 28.36 -14.56 -1.61
#